data_AF-X1LZD6-F1
#
_entry.id   AF-X1LZD6-F1
#
_cell.length_a   1.000
_cell.length_b   1.000
_cell.length_c   1.000
_cell.angle_alpha   90.00
_cell.angle_beta   90.00
_cell.angle_gamma   90.00
#
_symmetry.space_group_name_H-M   'P 1'
#
loop_
_entity.id
_entity.type
_entity.pdbx_description
1 polymer ?
#
loop_
_entity_poly.entity_id
_entity_poly.type
_entity_poly.pdbx_seq_one_letter_code
_entity_poly.pdbx_strand_id
1 'polypeptide(L)' 'MVVIRGDAVVDDSDWDAQLYRVAKEQRKCFKISAIPYYAWDNREPGEMRVWIRTDT' A
#
# COMPACT_ATOMS: atom_id res chain seq x y z
N MET A 1 20.37 6.00 7.05
CA MET A 1 19.26 5.10 6.66
C MET A 1 18.83 5.46 5.26
N VAL A 2 18.80 4.51 4.33
CA VAL A 2 18.40 4.77 2.94
C VAL A 2 16.90 4.54 2.81
N VAL A 3 16.19 5.48 2.17
CA VAL A 3 14.76 5.38 1.87
C VAL A 3 14.59 5.33 0.36
N ILE A 4 13.78 4.41 -0.13
CA ILE A 4 13.42 4.33 -1.55
C ILE A 4 12.08 5.03 -1.72
N ARG A 5 11.98 5.96 -2.68
CA ARG A 5 10.75 6.68 -3.00
C ARG A 5 10.30 6.33 -4.41
N GLY A 6 8.99 6.32 -4.63
CA GLY A 6 8.41 6.05 -5.94
C GLY A 6 6.96 6.47 -6.06
N ASP A 7 6.43 6.27 -7.26
CA ASP A 7 5.00 6.36 -7.55
C ASP A 7 4.35 4.97 -7.37
N ALA A 8 3.12 4.96 -6.89
CA ALA A 8 2.31 3.77 -6.70
C ALA A 8 0.86 4.06 -7.07
N VAL A 9 0.10 3.00 -7.31
CA VAL A 9 -1.35 3.06 -7.53
C VAL A 9 -2.02 2.27 -6.41
N VAL A 10 -3.02 2.89 -5.77
CA VAL A 10 -3.81 2.28 -4.69
C VAL A 10 -5.27 2.13 -5.11
N ASP A 11 -5.90 1.08 -4.61
CA ASP A 11 -7.35 0.92 -4.64
C ASP A 11 -7.96 1.82 -3.58
N ASP A 12 -8.74 2.81 -4.01
CA ASP A 12 -9.42 3.80 -3.16
C ASP A 12 -10.88 3.41 -2.92
N SER A 13 -11.21 2.14 -3.13
CA SER A 13 -12.55 1.64 -2.94
C SER A 13 -12.93 1.46 -1.47
N ASP A 14 -14.08 1.99 -1.08
CA ASP A 14 -14.75 1.59 0.16
C ASP A 14 -15.40 0.21 -0.01
N TRP A 15 -15.12 -0.72 0.90
CA TRP A 15 -15.63 -2.09 0.87
C TRP A 15 -16.97 -2.26 1.61
N ASP A 16 -17.45 -1.25 2.36
CA ASP A 16 -18.76 -1.23 3.04
C ASP A 16 -19.11 -2.55 3.78
N ALA A 17 -18.10 -3.13 4.46
CA ALA A 17 -18.17 -4.41 5.17
C ALA A 17 -18.64 -5.63 4.34
N GLN A 18 -18.58 -5.58 3.00
CA GLN A 18 -18.92 -6.69 2.13
C GLN A 18 -17.69 -7.54 1.78
N LEU A 19 -17.81 -8.87 1.88
CA LEU A 19 -16.72 -9.78 1.49
C LEU A 19 -16.60 -9.94 -0.03
N TYR A 20 -17.73 -9.93 -0.74
CA TYR A 20 -17.79 -10.09 -2.20
C TYR A 20 -18.74 -9.06 -2.80
N ARG A 21 -18.33 -8.46 -3.92
CA ARG A 21 -19.13 -7.47 -4.65
C ARG A 21 -18.71 -7.40 -6.12
N VAL A 22 -19.62 -6.91 -6.96
CA VAL A 22 -19.27 -6.46 -8.31
C VAL A 22 -18.80 -5.01 -8.19
N ALA A 23 -17.50 -4.76 -8.38
CA ALA A 23 -16.91 -3.45 -8.23
C ALA A 23 -16.19 -3.01 -9.52
N LYS A 24 -16.27 -1.72 -9.79
CA LYS A 24 -15.42 -1.06 -10.79
C LYS A 24 -14.11 -0.67 -10.11
N GLU A 25 -12.99 -0.86 -10.79
CA GLU A 25 -11.68 -0.49 -10.25
C GLU A 25 -11.60 1.02 -9.97
N GLN A 26 -11.21 1.38 -8.75
CA GLN A 26 -10.98 2.76 -8.34
C GLN A 26 -9.51 2.94 -8.03
N ARG A 27 -8.74 3.34 -9.04
CA ARG A 27 -7.28 3.50 -8.95
C ARG A 27 -6.91 4.96 -8.73
N LYS A 28 -6.03 5.23 -7.75
CA LYS A 28 -5.47 6.57 -7.49
C LYS A 28 -3.95 6.53 -7.39
N CYS A 29 -3.28 7.50 -8.00
CA CYS A 29 -1.84 7.65 -7.88
C CYS A 29 -1.44 8.20 -6.50
N PHE A 30 -0.40 7.63 -5.92
CA PHE A 30 0.16 7.99 -4.62
C PHE A 30 1.69 7.92 -4.63
N LYS A 31 2.33 8.67 -3.73
CA LYS A 31 3.77 8.53 -3.47
C LYS A 31 3.99 7.49 -2.38
N ILE A 32 4.90 6.54 -2.62
CA ILE A 32 5.30 5.53 -1.66
C ILE A 32 6.73 5.79 -1.17
N SER A 33 6.98 5.49 0.11
CA SER A 33 8.32 5.46 0.71
C SER A 33 8.55 4.10 1.36
N ALA A 34 9.58 3.38 0.91
CA ALA A 34 9.99 2.11 1.48
C ALA A 34 11.25 2.28 2.33
N ILE A 35 11.23 1.63 3.50
CA ILE A 35 12.34 1.59 4.44
C ILE A 35 12.96 0.18 4.44
N PRO A 36 14.22 0.03 4.92
CA PRO A 36 14.78 -1.29 5.17
C PRO A 36 13.90 -2.10 6.11
N TYR A 37 13.65 -3.36 5.77
CA TYR A 37 12.75 -4.23 6.52
C TYR A 37 13.11 -4.30 8.01
N TYR A 38 14.39 -4.41 8.36
CA TYR A 38 14.83 -4.50 9.76
C TYR A 38 14.46 -3.28 10.61
N ALA A 39 14.13 -2.14 10.00
CA ALA A 39 13.83 -0.90 10.69
C ALA A 39 12.32 -0.66 10.90
N TRP A 40 11.44 -1.61 10.53
CA TRP A 40 10.00 -1.34 10.42
C TRP A 40 9.31 -1.01 11.76
N ASP A 41 9.50 -1.82 12.81
CA ASP A 41 8.78 -1.69 14.09
C ASP A 41 9.50 -0.77 15.10
N ASN A 42 10.13 0.29 14.59
CA ASN A 42 10.84 1.29 15.39
C ASN A 42 10.14 2.65 15.34
N ARG A 43 8.81 2.64 15.15
CA ARG A 43 7.92 3.81 15.05
C ARG A 43 6.55 3.49 15.66
N GLU A 44 5.62 4.44 15.62
CA GLU A 44 4.23 4.20 16.08
C GLU A 44 3.59 3.00 15.35
N PRO A 45 2.72 2.22 16.03
CA PRO A 45 2.07 1.06 15.43
C PRO A 45 1.31 1.40 14.14
N GLY A 46 1.47 0.57 13.11
CA GLY A 46 0.79 0.74 11.84
C GLY A 46 1.03 -0.42 10.88
N GLU A 47 0.24 -0.46 9.81
CA GLU A 47 0.32 -1.53 8.82
C GLU A 47 1.68 -1.56 8.10
N MET A 48 2.09 -2.76 7.67
CA MET A 48 3.32 -2.98 6.91
C MET A 48 3.15 -4.14 5.94
N ARG A 49 3.75 -4.01 4.75
CA ARG A 49 3.78 -5.06 3.73
C ARG A 49 5.16 -5.08 3.06
N VAL A 50 5.69 -6.27 2.82
CA VAL A 50 6.95 -6.47 2.09
C VAL A 50 6.70 -6.62 0.60
N TRP A 51 5.75 -7.48 0.24
CA TRP A 51 5.42 -7.77 -1.16
C TRP A 51 4.37 -6.80 -1.69
N ILE A 52 4.75 -5.98 -2.68
CA ILE A 52 3.87 -5.02 -3.32
C ILE A 52 3.37 -5.63 -4.63
N ARG A 53 2.08 -5.45 -4.94
CA ARG A 53 1.50 -5.90 -6.22
C ARG A 53 2.13 -5.11 -7.36
N THR A 54 2.44 -5.79 -8.45
CA THR A 54 2.91 -5.16 -9.70
C THR A 54 1.76 -5.18 -10.70
N ASP A 55 1.67 -4.15 -11.55
CA ASP A 55 0.84 -4.25 -12.76
C ASP A 55 1.55 -5.23 -13.71
N THR A 56 0.78 -6.18 -14.27
CA THR A 56 1.28 -7.17 -15.24
C THR A 56 1.35 -6.57 -16.63
#